data_AF-A0A4U0VHL4-F1
#
_entry.id   AF-A0A4U0VHL4-F1
#
_cell.length_a   1.000
_cell.length_b   1.000
_cell.length_c   1.000
_cell.angle_alpha   90.00
_cell.angle_beta   90.00
_cell.angle_gamma   90.00
#
_symmetry.space_group_name_H-M   'P 1'
#
loop_
_entity.id
_entity.type
_entity.pdbx_description
1 polymer ?
#
loop_
_entity_poly.entity_id
_entity_poly.type
_entity_poly.pdbx_seq_one_letter_code
_entity_poly.pdbx_strand_id
1 'polypeptide(L)'
;MSSNPTLLLWDHPTSSYAQKIRIALREKQIPFTSQRPSGLGSGGPVPDLADTNPRLEVPCLEDGDRAEARMIEEVCDTAYEATNWGFSEMAWSKRATGELAEKLTAQVKHQTGVIQAWLAERLGGREFFNGAVFGYADVCVAPVLNRSVYYGVRERESVRVTFGEMEEGARVMEATMKGVFMEGSGRRQYRDHRLEWMIKSGGIEVVLEGLKRGNVRFNWPPAML
;
A
#
# COMPACT_ATOMS: atom_id res chain seq x y z
N MET A 1 13.55 -6.36 -37.78
CA MET A 1 12.28 -6.31 -37.03
C MET A 1 12.60 -6.81 -35.64
N SER A 2 12.70 -5.92 -34.65
CA SER A 2 12.94 -6.35 -33.27
C SER A 2 11.71 -7.11 -32.81
N SER A 3 11.84 -8.39 -32.49
CA SER A 3 10.78 -9.16 -31.86
C SER A 3 10.54 -8.55 -30.48
N ASN A 4 9.54 -7.67 -30.34
CA ASN A 4 9.09 -7.28 -29.02
C ASN A 4 8.69 -8.56 -28.29
N PRO A 5 9.27 -8.85 -27.11
CA PRO A 5 8.84 -10.00 -26.32
C PRO A 5 7.33 -9.91 -26.12
N THR A 6 6.64 -11.02 -26.36
CA THR A 6 5.18 -11.07 -26.20
C THR A 6 4.86 -10.88 -24.73
N LEU A 7 4.05 -9.86 -24.38
CA LEU A 7 3.70 -9.56 -22.99
C LEU A 7 3.10 -10.79 -22.30
N LEU A 8 3.47 -11.05 -21.05
CA LEU A 8 2.87 -12.10 -20.24
C LEU A 8 1.84 -11.50 -19.28
N LEU A 9 0.61 -11.98 -19.35
CA LEU A 9 -0.47 -11.65 -18.44
C LEU A 9 -0.78 -12.86 -17.55
N TRP A 10 -0.41 -12.77 -16.28
CA TRP A 10 -0.90 -13.66 -15.23
C TRP A 10 -2.37 -13.37 -14.95
N ASP A 11 -3.25 -14.36 -15.13
CA ASP A 11 -4.68 -14.14 -15.03
C ASP A 11 -5.52 -15.31 -14.52
N HIS A 12 -6.83 -15.02 -14.40
CA HIS A 12 -7.86 -16.04 -14.32
C HIS A 12 -9.04 -15.61 -15.21
N PRO A 13 -9.63 -16.50 -16.05
CA PRO A 13 -10.75 -16.15 -16.94
C PRO A 13 -11.94 -15.46 -16.25
N THR A 14 -12.23 -15.82 -15.00
CA THR A 14 -13.34 -15.25 -14.22
C THR A 14 -12.98 -14.01 -13.41
N SER A 15 -11.72 -13.59 -13.37
CA SER A 15 -11.34 -12.34 -12.69
C SER A 15 -11.77 -11.14 -13.53
N SER A 16 -12.71 -10.34 -13.00
CA SER A 16 -13.15 -9.11 -13.65
C SER A 16 -12.01 -8.09 -13.83
N TYR A 17 -11.04 -8.09 -12.92
CA TYR A 17 -9.83 -7.27 -13.05
C TYR A 17 -8.98 -7.73 -14.25
N ALA A 18 -8.77 -9.03 -14.41
CA ALA A 18 -8.00 -9.55 -15.53
C ALA A 18 -8.74 -9.39 -16.87
N GLN A 19 -10.06 -9.50 -16.88
CA GLN A 19 -10.88 -9.24 -18.06
C GLN A 19 -10.67 -7.83 -18.59
N LYS A 20 -10.55 -6.81 -17.72
CA LYS A 20 -10.25 -5.42 -18.13
C LYS A 20 -8.94 -5.33 -18.91
N ILE A 21 -7.87 -5.97 -18.42
CA ILE A 21 -6.56 -5.96 -19.08
C ILE A 21 -6.61 -6.71 -20.41
N ARG A 22 -7.28 -7.87 -20.47
CA ARG A 22 -7.46 -8.60 -21.73
C ARG A 22 -8.22 -7.79 -22.77
N ILE A 23 -9.29 -7.11 -22.36
CA ILE A 23 -10.04 -6.22 -23.26
C ILE A 23 -9.11 -5.11 -23.77
N ALA A 24 -8.40 -4.42 -22.87
CA ALA A 24 -7.49 -3.34 -23.25
C ALA A 24 -6.40 -3.78 -24.24
N LEU A 25 -5.76 -4.94 -24.00
CA LEU A 25 -4.73 -5.48 -24.89
C LEU A 25 -5.29 -5.85 -26.27
N ARG A 26 -6.49 -6.46 -26.31
CA ARG A 26 -7.17 -6.83 -27.56
C ARG A 26 -7.62 -5.61 -28.36
N GLU A 27 -8.25 -4.62 -27.70
CA GLU A 27 -8.67 -3.36 -28.33
C GLU A 27 -7.48 -2.60 -28.92
N LYS A 28 -6.32 -2.68 -28.26
CA LYS A 28 -5.06 -2.06 -28.73
C LYS A 28 -4.27 -2.93 -29.71
N GLN A 29 -4.76 -4.14 -30.02
CA GLN A 29 -4.08 -5.12 -30.87
C GLN A 29 -2.64 -5.43 -30.41
N ILE A 30 -2.39 -5.38 -29.10
CA ILE A 30 -1.09 -5.70 -28.50
C ILE A 30 -1.02 -7.23 -28.32
N PRO A 31 -0.06 -7.93 -28.94
CA PRO A 31 0.12 -9.37 -28.73
C PRO A 31 0.50 -9.69 -27.29
N PHE A 32 -0.15 -10.70 -26.69
CA PHE A 32 0.15 -11.16 -25.33
C PHE A 32 -0.13 -12.66 -25.17
N THR A 33 0.58 -13.27 -24.22
CA THR A 33 0.31 -14.59 -23.69
C THR A 33 -0.43 -14.46 -22.36
N SER A 34 -1.40 -15.33 -22.13
CA SER A 34 -2.18 -15.38 -20.90
C SER A 34 -1.91 -16.71 -20.20
N GLN A 35 -1.58 -16.65 -18.91
CA GLN A 35 -1.30 -17.84 -18.10
C GLN A 35 -1.96 -17.72 -16.72
N ARG A 36 -2.53 -18.83 -16.25
CA ARG A 36 -3.02 -18.91 -14.86
C ARG A 36 -1.85 -19.27 -13.93
N PRO A 37 -1.62 -18.51 -12.85
CA PRO A 37 -0.66 -18.90 -11.82
C PRO A 37 -1.06 -20.22 -11.15
N SER A 38 -0.07 -21.07 -10.95
CA SER A 38 -0.14 -22.31 -10.18
C SER A 38 -0.50 -21.98 -8.73
N GLY A 39 -1.43 -22.75 -8.15
CA GLY A 39 -1.86 -22.54 -6.76
C GLY A 39 -2.86 -21.37 -6.55
N LEU A 40 -3.20 -20.58 -7.58
CA LEU A 40 -4.14 -19.48 -7.45
C LEU A 40 -5.51 -19.94 -6.92
N GLY A 41 -5.92 -19.38 -5.79
CA GLY A 41 -7.19 -19.68 -5.11
C GLY A 41 -7.17 -20.92 -4.22
N SER A 42 -6.01 -21.58 -4.06
CA SER A 42 -5.88 -22.77 -3.22
C SER A 42 -5.75 -22.47 -1.71
N GLY A 43 -5.46 -21.21 -1.36
CA GLY A 43 -5.04 -20.83 0.00
C GLY A 43 -3.59 -21.21 0.34
N GLY A 44 -2.88 -21.87 -0.57
CA GLY A 44 -1.45 -22.20 -0.48
C GLY A 44 -0.56 -21.26 -1.30
N PRO A 45 0.73 -21.61 -1.46
CA PRO A 45 1.70 -20.80 -2.20
C PRO A 45 1.31 -20.58 -3.67
N VAL A 46 1.67 -19.41 -4.20
CA VAL A 46 1.51 -19.02 -5.61
C VAL A 46 2.89 -18.62 -6.16
N PRO A 47 3.79 -19.59 -6.41
CA PRO A 47 5.20 -19.32 -6.70
C PRO A 47 5.39 -18.46 -7.96
N ASP A 48 4.53 -18.64 -8.96
CA ASP A 48 4.57 -17.91 -10.23
C ASP A 48 4.42 -16.39 -10.07
N LEU A 49 3.87 -15.91 -8.95
CA LEU A 49 3.70 -14.49 -8.66
C LEU A 49 4.60 -13.96 -7.55
N ALA A 50 5.31 -14.82 -6.82
CA ALA A 50 5.98 -14.43 -5.58
C ALA A 50 6.99 -13.29 -5.77
N ASP A 51 7.73 -13.32 -6.87
CA ASP A 51 8.76 -12.33 -7.17
C ASP A 51 8.17 -11.08 -7.87
N THR A 52 7.12 -11.26 -8.67
CA THR A 52 6.54 -10.21 -9.52
C THR A 52 5.46 -9.38 -8.79
N ASN A 53 4.61 -10.02 -7.99
CA ASN A 53 3.49 -9.38 -7.29
C ASN A 53 3.40 -9.86 -5.83
N PRO A 54 3.79 -9.05 -4.83
CA PRO A 54 3.78 -9.45 -3.42
C PRO A 54 2.37 -9.74 -2.87
N ARG A 55 1.30 -9.36 -3.58
CA ARG A 55 -0.08 -9.71 -3.21
C ARG A 55 -0.48 -11.12 -3.63
N LEU A 56 0.27 -11.75 -4.53
CA LEU A 56 -0.05 -13.06 -5.10
C LEU A 56 -1.43 -13.08 -5.79
N GLU A 57 -1.83 -11.95 -6.37
CA GLU A 57 -3.13 -11.75 -6.99
C GLU A 57 -3.03 -11.57 -8.51
N VAL A 58 -4.15 -11.80 -9.20
CA VAL A 58 -4.30 -11.55 -10.64
C VAL A 58 -5.28 -10.40 -10.91
N PRO A 59 -5.06 -9.57 -11.95
CA PRO A 59 -4.02 -9.70 -12.98
C PRO A 59 -2.64 -9.19 -12.55
N CYS A 60 -1.60 -9.78 -13.13
CA CYS A 60 -0.25 -9.21 -13.12
C CYS A 60 0.28 -9.23 -14.56
N LEU A 61 0.58 -8.05 -15.11
CA LEU A 61 1.12 -7.91 -16.46
C LEU A 61 2.62 -7.68 -16.35
N GLU A 62 3.41 -8.52 -17.00
CA GLU A 62 4.85 -8.35 -17.10
C GLU A 62 5.16 -7.49 -18.34
N ASP A 63 5.34 -6.18 -18.10
CA ASP A 63 5.56 -5.15 -19.11
C ASP A 63 6.59 -4.11 -18.62
N GLY A 64 7.81 -4.59 -18.36
CA GLY A 64 8.98 -3.79 -18.01
C GLY A 64 8.73 -2.73 -16.92
N ASP A 65 9.38 -1.57 -17.09
CA ASP A 65 9.42 -0.50 -16.08
C ASP A 65 8.05 0.07 -15.73
N ARG A 66 7.09 0.10 -16.66
CA ARG A 66 5.77 0.68 -16.40
C ARG A 66 4.92 -0.21 -15.50
N ALA A 67 4.96 -1.52 -15.73
CA ALA A 67 4.31 -2.49 -14.85
C ALA A 67 4.94 -2.48 -13.46
N GLU A 68 6.27 -2.41 -13.38
CA GLU A 68 6.99 -2.31 -12.11
C GLU A 68 6.59 -1.05 -11.33
N ALA A 69 6.58 0.11 -11.99
CA ALA A 69 6.18 1.38 -11.36
C ALA A 69 4.74 1.34 -10.82
N ARG A 70 3.82 0.66 -11.50
CA ARG A 70 2.45 0.44 -11.00
C ARG A 70 2.39 -0.51 -9.82
N MET A 71 3.22 -1.54 -9.79
CA MET A 71 3.30 -2.44 -8.64
C MET A 71 3.85 -1.71 -7.40
N ILE A 72 4.85 -0.86 -7.60
CA ILE A 72 5.42 -0.01 -6.54
C ILE A 72 4.35 0.94 -5.97
N GLU A 73 3.60 1.63 -6.84
CA GLU A 73 2.48 2.48 -6.44
C GLU A 73 1.47 1.71 -5.59
N GLU A 74 1.02 0.56 -6.07
CA GLU A 74 0.02 -0.25 -5.38
C GLU A 74 0.49 -0.66 -3.97
N VAL A 75 1.74 -1.09 -3.81
CA VAL A 75 2.31 -1.44 -2.50
C VAL A 75 2.40 -0.21 -1.58
N CYS A 76 2.75 0.95 -2.13
CA CYS A 76 2.81 2.21 -1.38
C CYS A 76 1.43 2.65 -0.89
N ASP A 77 0.43 2.64 -1.76
CA ASP A 77 -0.92 3.15 -1.50
C ASP A 77 -1.78 2.19 -0.65
N THR A 78 -1.41 0.91 -0.59
CA THR A 78 -2.12 -0.09 0.20
C THR A 78 -1.37 -0.46 1.47
N ALA A 79 -0.39 -1.36 1.37
CA ALA A 79 0.30 -1.96 2.51
C ALA A 79 1.13 -0.92 3.28
N TYR A 80 1.85 -0.05 2.57
CA TYR A 80 2.72 0.91 3.23
C TYR A 80 1.92 2.05 3.88
N GLU A 81 0.92 2.59 3.17
CA GLU A 81 -0.04 3.54 3.72
C GLU A 81 -0.71 2.99 4.97
N ALA A 82 -1.25 1.77 4.91
CA ALA A 82 -1.95 1.16 6.04
C ALA A 82 -1.04 0.98 7.26
N THR A 83 0.23 0.63 7.03
CA THR A 83 1.24 0.47 8.09
C THR A 83 1.55 1.82 8.77
N ASN A 84 1.79 2.87 7.98
CA ASN A 84 2.02 4.22 8.50
C ASN A 84 0.77 4.80 9.19
N TRP A 85 -0.41 4.50 8.67
CA TRP A 85 -1.67 4.86 9.29
C TRP A 85 -1.88 4.12 10.62
N GLY A 86 -1.56 2.82 10.65
CA GLY A 86 -1.64 1.99 11.85
C GLY A 86 -0.79 2.57 12.97
N PHE A 87 0.44 3.00 12.66
CA PHE A 87 1.31 3.72 13.61
C PHE A 87 0.62 4.93 14.25
N SER A 88 -0.09 5.75 13.46
CA SER A 88 -0.74 6.95 14.00
C SER A 88 -1.93 6.67 14.93
N GLU A 89 -2.52 5.47 14.89
CA GLU A 89 -3.56 5.06 15.85
C GLU A 89 -3.00 4.96 17.27
N MET A 90 -1.75 4.53 17.41
CA MET A 90 -1.03 4.44 18.69
C MET A 90 -0.29 5.72 19.04
N ALA A 91 0.42 6.31 18.07
CA ALA A 91 1.29 7.44 18.31
C ALA A 91 0.49 8.72 18.61
N TRP A 92 -0.49 9.04 17.77
CA TRP A 92 -1.22 10.31 17.80
C TRP A 92 -2.64 10.18 18.33
N SER A 93 -3.36 9.14 17.91
CA SER A 93 -4.78 8.99 18.25
C SER A 93 -5.01 8.36 19.62
N LYS A 94 -3.99 7.69 20.18
CA LYS A 94 -4.04 6.94 21.46
C LYS A 94 -5.23 5.97 21.56
N ARG A 95 -5.62 5.37 20.42
CA ARG A 95 -6.74 4.40 20.32
C ARG A 95 -6.34 2.98 20.74
N ALA A 96 -5.05 2.70 20.81
CA ALA A 96 -4.46 1.54 21.45
C ALA A 96 -3.45 2.02 22.49
N THR A 97 -3.44 1.39 23.66
CA THR A 97 -2.54 1.71 24.79
C THR A 97 -2.02 0.43 25.44
N GLY A 98 -1.01 0.55 26.31
CA GLY A 98 -0.42 -0.59 27.02
C GLY A 98 0.14 -1.67 26.08
N GLU A 99 -0.01 -2.94 26.45
CA GLU A 99 0.48 -4.10 25.71
C GLU A 99 0.00 -4.12 24.24
N LEU A 100 -1.23 -3.67 23.99
CA LEU A 100 -1.77 -3.60 22.63
C LEU A 100 -1.01 -2.59 21.76
N ALA A 101 -0.63 -1.44 22.31
CA ALA A 101 0.18 -0.45 21.60
C ALA A 101 1.59 -0.96 21.32
N GLU A 102 2.19 -1.69 22.25
CA GLU A 102 3.50 -2.31 22.07
C GLU A 102 3.48 -3.35 20.95
N LYS A 103 2.48 -4.25 20.98
CA LYS A 103 2.26 -5.28 19.95
C LYS A 103 2.06 -4.66 18.57
N LEU A 104 1.17 -3.67 18.45
CA LEU A 104 0.89 -3.02 17.18
C LEU A 104 2.09 -2.20 16.69
N THR A 105 2.89 -1.62 17.58
CA THR A 105 4.15 -0.94 17.21
C THR A 105 5.18 -1.93 16.68
N ALA A 106 5.28 -3.13 17.27
CA ALA A 106 6.14 -4.19 16.76
C ALA A 106 5.69 -4.65 15.35
N GLN A 107 4.38 -4.75 15.12
CA GLN A 107 3.83 -5.04 13.79
C GLN A 107 4.15 -3.97 12.75
N VAL A 108 4.03 -2.68 13.12
CA VAL A 108 4.46 -1.57 12.26
C VAL A 108 5.92 -1.73 11.87
N LYS A 109 6.83 -1.91 12.84
CA LYS A 109 8.26 -2.07 12.59
C LYS A 109 8.56 -3.24 11.65
N HIS A 110 7.94 -4.39 11.93
CA HIS A 110 8.12 -5.59 11.10
C HIS A 110 7.65 -5.36 9.66
N GLN A 111 6.42 -4.89 9.47
CA GLN A 111 5.84 -4.71 8.14
C GLN A 111 6.53 -3.59 7.35
N THR A 112 6.92 -2.49 8.00
CA THR A 112 7.76 -1.46 7.38
C THR A 112 9.09 -2.05 6.90
N GLY A 113 9.74 -2.89 7.69
CA GLY A 113 10.99 -3.55 7.30
C GLY A 113 10.82 -4.45 6.07
N VAL A 114 9.75 -5.26 6.04
CA VAL A 114 9.42 -6.12 4.88
C VAL A 114 9.19 -5.29 3.61
N ILE A 115 8.40 -4.23 3.70
CA ILE A 115 8.10 -3.36 2.55
C ILE A 115 9.36 -2.63 2.07
N GLN A 116 10.18 -2.13 2.99
CA GLN A 116 11.42 -1.43 2.63
C GLN A 116 12.46 -2.38 2.02
N ALA A 117 12.56 -3.62 2.48
CA ALA A 117 13.39 -4.63 1.83
C ALA A 117 12.93 -4.89 0.39
N TRP A 118 11.62 -5.08 0.19
CA TRP A 118 11.02 -5.27 -1.13
C TRP A 118 11.24 -4.08 -2.08
N LEU A 119 11.14 -2.85 -1.57
CA LEU A 119 11.46 -1.62 -2.30
C LEU A 119 12.96 -1.53 -2.60
N ALA A 120 13.83 -1.86 -1.65
CA ALA A 120 15.27 -1.82 -1.83
C ALA A 120 15.74 -2.80 -2.92
N GLU A 121 15.17 -4.00 -2.98
CA GLU A 121 15.44 -4.97 -4.07
C GLU A 121 15.06 -4.40 -5.44
N ARG A 122 13.94 -3.68 -5.52
CA ARG A 122 13.50 -3.02 -6.75
C ARG A 122 14.41 -1.86 -7.10
N LEU A 123 14.73 -0.97 -6.18
CA LEU A 123 15.69 0.10 -6.46
C LEU A 123 17.01 -0.49 -6.97
N GLY A 124 17.50 -1.55 -6.32
CA GLY A 124 18.71 -2.26 -6.71
C GLY A 124 19.90 -1.30 -6.82
N GLY A 125 20.61 -1.35 -7.94
CA GLY A 125 21.69 -0.40 -8.26
C GLY A 125 21.25 0.85 -9.02
N ARG A 126 19.95 1.07 -9.22
CA ARG A 126 19.42 2.21 -9.99
C ARG A 126 19.47 3.49 -9.15
N GLU A 127 19.60 4.63 -9.81
CA GLU A 127 19.55 5.94 -9.15
C GLU A 127 18.12 6.28 -8.67
N PHE A 128 17.12 5.90 -9.48
CA PHE A 128 15.71 6.14 -9.20
C PHE A 128 14.90 4.85 -9.36
N PHE A 129 13.76 4.76 -8.66
CA PHE A 129 12.78 3.68 -8.87
C PHE A 129 12.24 3.69 -10.31
N ASN A 130 12.22 4.87 -10.95
CA ASN A 130 11.84 5.04 -12.34
C ASN A 130 13.03 4.86 -13.31
N GLY A 131 14.15 4.28 -12.86
CA GLY A 131 15.32 4.01 -13.70
C GLY A 131 16.38 5.10 -13.65
N ALA A 132 16.81 5.58 -14.83
CA ALA A 132 17.86 6.59 -14.96
C ALA A 132 17.39 8.02 -14.65
N VAL A 133 16.07 8.24 -14.60
CA VAL A 133 15.48 9.57 -14.37
C VAL A 133 14.36 9.43 -13.36
N PHE A 134 14.33 10.36 -12.41
CA PHE A 134 13.22 10.50 -11.46
C PHE A 134 11.88 10.62 -12.18
N GLY A 135 10.91 9.84 -11.73
CA GLY A 135 9.60 9.80 -12.37
C GLY A 135 8.52 9.22 -11.48
N TYR A 136 7.59 8.51 -12.11
CA TYR A 136 6.33 8.10 -11.50
C TYR A 136 6.52 7.24 -10.25
N ALA A 137 7.36 6.21 -10.35
CA ALA A 137 7.61 5.30 -9.23
C ALA A 137 8.22 6.03 -8.02
N ASP A 138 9.13 6.97 -8.25
CA ASP A 138 9.75 7.76 -7.17
C ASP A 138 8.73 8.65 -6.45
N VAL A 139 7.81 9.26 -7.20
CA VAL A 139 6.71 10.08 -6.64
C VAL A 139 5.78 9.25 -5.77
N CYS A 140 5.54 7.98 -6.13
CA CYS A 140 4.74 7.07 -5.31
C CYS A 140 5.44 6.66 -4.01
N VAL A 141 6.76 6.43 -4.06
CA VAL A 141 7.54 5.98 -2.88
C VAL A 141 7.83 7.12 -1.91
N ALA A 142 8.25 8.28 -2.40
CA ALA A 142 8.85 9.32 -1.57
C ALA A 142 7.95 9.79 -0.40
N PRO A 143 6.64 10.07 -0.57
CA PRO A 143 5.80 10.55 0.52
C PRO A 143 5.56 9.51 1.62
N VAL A 144 5.31 8.25 1.24
CA VAL A 144 5.05 7.18 2.22
C VAL A 144 6.33 6.77 2.95
N LEU A 145 7.48 6.78 2.28
CA LEU A 145 8.77 6.50 2.88
C LEU A 145 9.16 7.58 3.92
N ASN A 146 8.98 8.85 3.57
CA ASN A 146 9.25 9.99 4.47
C ASN A 146 8.46 9.91 5.78
N ARG A 147 7.28 9.30 5.75
CA ARG A 147 6.44 9.11 6.93
C ARG A 147 6.94 7.98 7.85
N SER A 148 7.81 7.09 7.38
CA SER A 148 8.31 5.94 8.14
C SER A 148 9.75 6.06 8.59
N VAL A 149 10.58 6.84 7.88
CA VAL A 149 12.01 7.08 8.20
C VAL A 149 12.46 8.41 7.58
N TYR A 150 13.39 9.10 8.25
CA TYR A 150 13.81 10.48 7.94
C TYR A 150 14.97 10.65 6.92
N TYR A 151 15.22 9.70 5.99
CA TYR A 151 16.43 9.77 5.15
C TYR A 151 16.22 9.63 3.64
N GLY A 152 17.07 10.33 2.86
CA GLY A 152 17.58 9.89 1.55
C GLY A 152 17.19 10.70 0.31
N VAL A 153 15.93 11.11 0.17
CA VAL A 153 15.42 11.71 -1.10
C VAL A 153 15.35 13.24 -1.05
N ARG A 154 15.89 13.86 0.01
CA ARG A 154 15.65 15.27 0.37
C ARG A 154 16.28 16.31 -0.56
N GLU A 155 17.20 15.92 -1.44
CA GLU A 155 17.95 16.88 -2.25
C GLU A 155 17.14 17.52 -3.39
N ARG A 156 16.04 16.88 -3.82
CA ARG A 156 15.14 17.49 -4.82
C ARG A 156 14.26 18.54 -4.16
N GLU A 157 14.26 19.75 -4.72
CA GLU A 157 13.51 20.88 -4.17
C GLU A 157 12.01 20.57 -3.96
N SER A 158 11.36 19.93 -4.92
CA SER A 158 9.94 19.54 -4.77
C SER A 158 9.73 18.57 -3.61
N VAL A 159 10.61 17.59 -3.43
CA VAL A 159 10.55 16.62 -2.34
C VAL A 159 10.80 17.31 -1.00
N ARG A 160 11.82 18.17 -0.93
CA ARG A 160 12.18 18.94 0.26
C ARG A 160 11.04 19.84 0.74
N VAL A 161 10.42 20.59 -0.17
CA VAL A 161 9.31 21.49 0.14
C VAL A 161 8.12 20.67 0.66
N THR A 162 7.69 19.64 -0.06
CA THR A 162 6.57 18.78 0.35
C THR A 162 6.83 18.09 1.70
N PHE A 163 8.07 17.70 1.99
CA PHE A 163 8.41 17.09 3.28
C PHE A 163 8.33 18.11 4.43
N GLY A 164 8.76 19.35 4.19
CA GLY A 164 8.60 20.45 5.16
C GLY A 164 7.13 20.74 5.47
N GLU A 165 6.26 20.74 4.47
CA GLU A 165 4.80 20.89 4.64
C GLU A 165 4.22 19.76 5.50
N MET A 166 4.66 18.50 5.25
CA MET A 166 4.23 17.35 6.04
C MET A 166 4.67 17.47 7.51
N GLU A 167 5.92 17.88 7.77
CA GLU A 167 6.45 18.06 9.13
C GLU A 167 5.68 19.12 9.93
N GLU A 168 5.28 20.22 9.29
CA GLU A 168 4.42 21.24 9.90
C GLU A 168 3.03 20.67 10.20
N GLY A 169 2.41 20.01 9.22
CA GLY A 169 1.10 19.37 9.38
C GLY A 169 1.08 18.29 10.47
N ALA A 170 2.14 17.50 10.59
CA ALA A 170 2.26 16.43 11.57
C ALA A 170 2.23 16.95 13.01
N ARG A 171 2.88 18.09 13.29
CA ARG A 171 2.86 18.74 14.62
C ARG A 171 1.45 19.14 15.03
N VAL A 172 0.69 19.71 14.10
CA VAL A 172 -0.72 20.08 14.33
C VAL A 172 -1.59 18.84 14.56
N MET A 173 -1.39 17.80 13.76
CA MET A 173 -2.16 16.55 13.88
C MET A 173 -1.88 15.84 15.21
N GLU A 174 -0.63 15.74 15.63
CA GLU A 174 -0.25 15.15 16.92
C GLU A 174 -0.94 15.85 18.10
N ALA A 175 -0.99 17.19 18.07
CA ALA A 175 -1.62 17.99 19.13
C ALA A 175 -3.15 17.83 19.20
N THR A 176 -3.81 17.44 18.11
CA THR A 176 -5.28 17.51 17.99
C THR A 176 -5.98 16.16 17.87
N MET A 177 -5.32 15.13 17.30
CA MET A 177 -5.98 13.87 16.93
C MET A 177 -6.59 13.10 18.11
N LYS A 178 -5.91 13.07 19.26
CA LYS A 178 -6.45 12.41 20.47
C LYS A 178 -7.80 13.01 20.85
N GLY A 179 -7.87 14.35 20.93
CA GLY A 179 -9.10 15.07 21.27
C GLY A 179 -10.22 14.76 20.28
N VAL A 180 -9.92 14.68 18.98
CA VAL A 180 -10.93 14.39 17.94
C VAL A 180 -11.52 12.98 18.06
N PHE A 181 -10.69 11.94 18.25
CA PHE A 181 -11.13 10.54 18.14
C PHE A 181 -11.45 9.87 19.47
N MET A 182 -10.86 10.32 20.58
CA MET A 182 -11.10 9.74 21.91
C MET A 182 -12.09 10.57 22.74
N GLU A 183 -12.10 11.89 22.57
CA GLU A 183 -12.84 12.83 23.41
C GLU A 183 -13.95 13.59 22.64
N GLY A 184 -13.88 13.61 21.30
CA GLY A 184 -14.78 14.35 20.42
C GLY A 184 -15.70 13.47 19.56
N SER A 185 -16.41 14.10 18.62
CA SER A 185 -17.37 13.45 17.72
C SER A 185 -16.73 12.84 16.45
N GLY A 186 -15.40 12.78 16.40
CA GLY A 186 -14.66 12.28 15.24
C GLY A 186 -14.94 10.81 14.98
N ARG A 187 -15.34 10.48 13.75
CA ARG A 187 -15.50 9.09 13.30
C ARG A 187 -14.30 8.64 12.49
N ARG A 188 -13.55 7.65 13.00
CA ARG A 188 -12.39 7.07 12.32
C ARG A 188 -12.85 6.30 11.09
N GLN A 189 -12.26 6.64 9.95
CA GLN A 189 -12.55 5.96 8.69
C GLN A 189 -11.64 4.75 8.51
N TYR A 190 -12.25 3.57 8.37
CA TYR A 190 -11.57 2.37 7.92
C TYR A 190 -11.80 2.17 6.42
N ARG A 191 -10.69 2.23 5.68
CA ARG A 191 -10.60 1.73 4.29
C ARG A 191 -10.25 0.24 4.33
N ASP A 192 -10.43 -0.45 3.22
CA ASP A 192 -10.13 -1.89 3.08
C ASP A 192 -8.74 -2.27 3.62
N HIS A 193 -7.66 -1.66 3.11
CA HIS A 193 -6.28 -1.95 3.52
C HIS A 193 -5.99 -1.60 4.99
N ARG A 194 -6.60 -0.53 5.52
CA ARG A 194 -6.45 -0.15 6.95
C ARG A 194 -7.19 -1.10 7.87
N LEU A 195 -8.38 -1.56 7.46
CA LEU A 195 -9.15 -2.54 8.21
C LEU A 195 -8.44 -3.89 8.23
N GLU A 196 -7.96 -4.34 7.06
CA GLU A 196 -7.14 -5.54 6.94
C GLU A 196 -5.92 -5.45 7.86
N TRP A 197 -5.20 -4.32 7.81
CA TRP A 197 -4.02 -4.10 8.66
C TRP A 197 -4.34 -4.22 10.15
N MET A 198 -5.44 -3.61 10.62
CA MET A 198 -5.87 -3.74 12.02
C MET A 198 -6.16 -5.19 12.39
N ILE A 199 -6.86 -5.92 11.53
CA ILE A 199 -7.23 -7.31 11.80
C ILE A 199 -5.98 -8.19 11.85
N LYS A 200 -5.14 -8.16 10.81
CA LYS A 200 -3.96 -9.04 10.70
C LYS A 200 -2.88 -8.72 11.73
N SER A 201 -2.80 -7.47 12.18
CA SER A 201 -1.85 -7.04 13.21
C SER A 201 -2.36 -7.31 14.65
N GLY A 202 -3.59 -7.79 14.79
CA GLY A 202 -4.20 -8.12 16.08
C GLY A 202 -4.72 -6.92 16.87
N GLY A 203 -5.22 -5.90 16.17
CA GLY A 203 -5.87 -4.70 16.72
C GLY A 203 -7.39 -4.69 16.55
N ILE A 204 -8.02 -5.85 16.35
CA ILE A 204 -9.48 -5.97 16.12
C ILE A 204 -10.29 -5.32 17.26
N GLU A 205 -9.79 -5.38 18.50
CA GLU A 205 -10.44 -4.79 19.67
C GLU A 205 -10.64 -3.28 19.52
N VAL A 206 -9.70 -2.57 18.88
CA VAL A 206 -9.81 -1.11 18.61
C VAL A 206 -10.94 -0.82 17.63
N VAL A 207 -11.17 -1.72 16.67
CA VAL A 207 -12.26 -1.60 15.69
C VAL A 207 -13.59 -1.86 16.39
N LEU A 208 -13.68 -2.97 17.15
CA LEU A 208 -14.88 -3.36 17.87
C LEU A 208 -15.31 -2.31 18.90
N GLU A 209 -14.36 -1.77 19.67
CA GLU A 209 -14.65 -0.71 20.62
C GLU A 209 -15.12 0.57 19.93
N GLY A 210 -14.51 0.91 18.79
CA GLY A 210 -14.96 2.05 18.00
C GLY A 210 -16.36 1.89 17.43
N LEU A 211 -16.74 0.67 17.03
CA LEU A 211 -18.10 0.34 16.61
C LEU A 211 -19.09 0.49 17.77
N LYS A 212 -18.77 -0.07 18.96
CA LYS A 212 -19.60 0.07 20.17
C LYS A 212 -19.84 1.54 20.55
N ARG A 213 -18.82 2.39 20.37
CA ARG A 213 -18.91 3.84 20.64
C ARG A 213 -19.56 4.64 19.51
N GLY A 214 -19.84 4.04 18.36
CA GLY A 214 -20.32 4.75 17.17
C GLY A 214 -19.27 5.68 16.53
N ASN A 215 -18.00 5.57 16.89
CA ASN A 215 -16.91 6.46 16.43
C ASN A 215 -16.15 5.90 15.21
N VAL A 216 -16.76 4.98 14.47
CA VAL A 216 -16.20 4.35 13.26
C VAL A 216 -17.11 4.63 12.08
N ARG A 217 -16.51 4.83 10.90
CA ARG A 217 -17.22 4.88 9.61
C ARG A 217 -16.46 4.10 8.53
N PHE A 218 -17.20 3.61 7.55
CA PHE A 218 -16.65 2.92 6.37
C PHE A 218 -16.87 3.75 5.10
N ASN A 219 -16.25 3.31 4.01
CA ASN A 219 -16.39 3.93 2.70
C ASN A 219 -17.75 3.69 2.06
N TRP A 220 -18.03 4.45 1.00
CA TRP A 220 -19.14 4.20 0.11
C TRP A 220 -19.02 2.81 -0.56
N PRO A 221 -20.13 2.10 -0.85
CA PRO A 221 -21.51 2.47 -0.53
C PRO A 221 -21.82 2.30 0.97
N PRO A 222 -22.64 3.19 1.56
CA PRO A 222 -23.04 3.05 2.96
C PRO A 222 -23.87 1.78 3.15
N ALA A 223 -23.72 1.15 4.32
CA ALA A 223 -24.62 0.08 4.73
C ALA A 223 -26.05 0.65 4.90
N MET A 224 -27.05 -0.12 4.49
CA MET A 224 -28.42 0.11 4.95
C MET A 224 -28.47 -0.33 6.42
N LEU A 225 -28.48 0.64 7.33
CA LEU A 225 -28.63 0.44 8.77
C LEU A 225 -30.10 0.54 9.16
#